data_AF-A0A7W4D1P0-F1
#
_entry.id   AF-A0A7W4D1P0-F1
#
_cell.length_a   1.000
_cell.length_b   1.000
_cell.length_c   1.000
_cell.angle_alpha   90.00
_cell.angle_beta   90.00
_cell.angle_gamma   90.00
#
_symmetry.space_group_name_H-M   'P 1'
#
loop_
_entity.id
_entity.type
_entity.pdbx_description
1 polymer ?
#
loop_
_entity_poly.entity_id
_entity_poly.type
_entity_poly.pdbx_seq_one_letter_code
_entity_poly.pdbx_strand_id
1 'polypeptide(L)'
;MGIRYYAYPLAPEFVDRATEDPWAFMSDDPLADAWGPKESAPDMLYLDKCWRYLQRLTTPGVACPRIAYDLFEGDVTHTSRGWIPWIKVLTPDAVSEISRDLSLLDGDDVDALLARDDFYTTRLEEDRSYIKEHLRSAQAFTARMQARGWGLVYLIG
;
A
#
# COMPACT_ATOMS: atom_id res chain seq x y z
N MET A 1 -0.82 -3.57 19.27
CA MET A 1 -0.58 -3.75 17.83
C MET A 1 -0.50 -2.38 17.19
N GLY A 2 0.22 -2.20 16.08
CA GLY A 2 0.40 -0.89 15.44
C GLY A 2 -0.36 -0.80 14.11
N ILE A 3 -0.43 0.42 13.58
CA ILE A 3 -1.07 0.78 12.29
C ILE A 3 -0.33 0.10 11.14
N ARG A 4 -1.08 -0.58 10.28
CA ARG A 4 -0.61 -1.38 9.15
C ARG A 4 -1.41 -1.10 7.90
N TYR A 5 -0.92 -1.64 6.79
CA TYR A 5 -1.55 -1.50 5.49
C TYR A 5 -2.02 -2.85 4.95
N TYR A 6 -3.25 -2.87 4.46
CA TYR A 6 -3.91 -4.01 3.84
C TYR A 6 -4.61 -3.53 2.56
N ALA A 7 -4.46 -4.26 1.45
CA ALA A 7 -5.27 -4.02 0.26
C ALA A 7 -5.80 -5.32 -0.34
N TYR A 8 -7.04 -5.27 -0.81
CA TYR A 8 -7.74 -6.40 -1.40
C TYR A 8 -8.14 -6.09 -2.85
N PRO A 9 -8.01 -7.07 -3.75
CA PRO A 9 -8.49 -6.96 -5.14
C PRO A 9 -9.97 -6.61 -5.20
N LEU A 10 -10.35 -5.72 -6.12
CA LEU A 10 -11.73 -5.32 -6.33
C LEU A 10 -12.10 -5.47 -7.80
N ALA A 11 -13.04 -6.36 -8.11
CA ALA A 11 -13.53 -6.54 -9.48
C ALA A 11 -14.28 -5.28 -9.96
N PRO A 12 -14.18 -4.92 -11.25
CA PRO A 12 -14.68 -3.64 -11.78
C PRO A 12 -16.20 -3.44 -11.55
N GLU A 13 -16.99 -4.51 -11.57
CA GLU A 13 -18.44 -4.47 -11.33
C GLU A 13 -18.83 -4.07 -9.90
N PHE A 14 -17.90 -4.08 -8.95
CA PHE A 14 -18.15 -3.72 -7.56
C PHE A 14 -17.61 -2.35 -7.16
N VAL A 15 -16.95 -1.63 -8.08
CA VAL A 15 -16.31 -0.33 -7.78
C VAL A 15 -17.31 0.70 -7.24
N ASP A 16 -18.48 0.82 -7.87
CA ASP A 16 -19.50 1.79 -7.43
C ASP A 16 -19.98 1.45 -6.01
N ARG A 17 -20.29 0.17 -5.76
CA ARG A 17 -20.74 -0.29 -4.43
C ARG A 17 -19.64 -0.12 -3.37
N ALA A 18 -18.39 -0.40 -3.69
CA ALA A 18 -17.27 -0.22 -2.77
C ALA A 18 -17.01 1.27 -2.48
N THR A 19 -17.31 2.16 -3.42
CA THR A 19 -17.19 3.60 -3.22
C THR A 19 -18.24 4.10 -2.21
N GLU A 20 -19.43 3.50 -2.19
CA GLU A 20 -20.48 3.80 -1.20
C GLU A 20 -20.20 3.18 0.18
N ASP A 21 -19.74 1.93 0.21
CA ASP A 21 -19.44 1.20 1.44
C ASP A 21 -18.16 0.34 1.27
N PRO A 22 -16.96 0.92 1.50
CA PRO A 22 -15.70 0.21 1.29
C PRO A 22 -15.46 -0.87 2.35
N TRP A 23 -16.09 -0.78 3.53
CA TRP A 23 -15.94 -1.76 4.61
C TRP A 23 -16.51 -3.11 4.24
N ALA A 24 -17.56 -3.15 3.42
CA ALA A 24 -18.14 -4.40 2.91
C ALA A 24 -17.16 -5.24 2.03
N PHE A 25 -16.04 -4.65 1.62
CA PHE A 25 -15.01 -5.29 0.79
C PHE A 25 -13.70 -5.51 1.54
N MET A 26 -13.67 -5.20 2.84
CA MET A 26 -12.56 -5.53 3.73
C MET A 26 -12.85 -6.84 4.46
N SER A 27 -11.78 -7.58 4.77
CA SER A 27 -11.88 -8.73 5.66
C SER A 27 -12.22 -8.31 7.09
N ASP A 28 -12.93 -9.18 7.81
CA ASP A 28 -13.23 -9.00 9.24
C ASP A 28 -11.97 -9.07 10.12
N ASP A 29 -10.93 -9.79 9.67
CA ASP A 29 -9.62 -9.85 10.35
C ASP A 29 -8.46 -9.82 9.34
N PRO A 30 -8.10 -8.62 8.84
CA PRO A 30 -7.01 -8.48 7.86
C PRO A 30 -5.64 -8.92 8.39
N LEU A 31 -5.45 -8.94 9.71
CA LEU A 31 -4.20 -9.41 10.30
C LEU A 31 -4.12 -10.94 10.26
N ALA A 32 -5.23 -11.63 10.56
CA ALA A 32 -5.31 -13.08 10.40
C ALA A 32 -5.14 -13.49 8.93
N ASP A 33 -5.65 -12.72 7.97
CA ASP A 33 -5.41 -12.99 6.55
C ASP A 33 -3.92 -12.93 6.20
N ALA A 34 -3.20 -11.94 6.74
CA ALA A 34 -1.78 -11.74 6.46
C ALA A 34 -0.85 -12.73 7.19
N TRP A 35 -1.23 -13.21 8.38
CA TRP A 35 -0.38 -14.03 9.26
C TRP A 35 -0.90 -15.46 9.50
N GLY A 36 -2.08 -15.78 8.99
CA GLY A 36 -2.70 -17.10 9.11
C GLY A 36 -2.08 -18.16 8.19
N PRO A 37 -2.67 -19.36 8.13
CA PRO A 37 -2.22 -20.43 7.25
C PRO A 37 -2.19 -19.98 5.78
N LYS A 38 -1.06 -20.20 5.10
CA LYS A 38 -0.85 -19.71 3.73
C LYS A 38 -1.77 -20.37 2.71
N GLU A 39 -2.22 -21.58 2.98
CA GLU A 39 -3.12 -22.36 2.13
C GLU A 39 -4.51 -21.72 2.02
N SER A 40 -4.89 -20.91 3.02
CA SER A 40 -6.17 -20.20 3.09
C SER A 40 -6.04 -18.68 2.96
N ALA A 41 -4.82 -18.16 2.75
CA ALA A 41 -4.60 -16.72 2.67
C ALA A 41 -5.28 -16.15 1.42
N PRO A 42 -6.08 -15.08 1.55
CA PRO A 42 -6.67 -14.41 0.39
C PRO A 42 -5.59 -13.75 -0.48
N ASP A 43 -5.89 -13.49 -1.75
CA ASP A 43 -5.04 -12.62 -2.58
C ASP A 43 -5.15 -11.20 -2.01
N MET A 44 -4.07 -10.70 -1.43
CA MET A 44 -4.01 -9.39 -0.79
C MET A 44 -2.60 -8.79 -0.88
N LEU A 45 -2.51 -7.47 -0.70
CA LEU A 45 -1.26 -6.77 -0.45
C LEU A 45 -1.18 -6.41 1.03
N TYR A 46 -0.16 -6.92 1.71
CA TYR A 46 0.17 -6.56 3.08
C TYR A 46 1.54 -5.87 3.11
N LEU A 47 1.59 -4.66 3.67
CA LEU A 47 2.83 -3.88 3.75
C LEU A 47 3.34 -3.71 5.19
N ASP A 48 2.72 -4.35 6.17
CA ASP A 48 2.97 -4.15 7.60
C ASP A 48 3.11 -2.65 7.92
N LYS A 49 4.20 -2.19 8.53
CA LYS A 49 4.47 -0.76 8.80
C LYS A 49 5.27 -0.08 7.70
N CYS A 50 5.69 -0.82 6.68
CA CYS A 50 6.48 -0.32 5.57
C CYS A 50 5.71 0.69 4.70
N TRP A 51 4.37 0.71 4.79
CA TRP A 51 3.53 1.65 4.05
C TRP A 51 3.96 3.11 4.24
N ARG A 52 4.44 3.49 5.44
CA ARG A 52 4.88 4.88 5.69
C ARG A 52 6.14 5.24 4.92
N TYR A 53 7.05 4.28 4.71
CA TYR A 53 8.23 4.49 3.88
C TYR A 53 7.83 4.60 2.39
N LEU A 54 6.92 3.74 1.92
CA LEU A 54 6.45 3.77 0.53
C LEU A 54 5.60 5.02 0.22
N GLN A 55 4.81 5.50 1.18
CA GLN A 55 4.11 6.78 1.10
C GLN A 55 5.09 7.94 0.93
N ARG A 56 6.20 7.95 1.69
CA ARG A 56 7.23 8.99 1.58
C ARG A 56 8.02 8.88 0.28
N LEU A 57 8.35 7.66 -0.14
CA LEU A 57 9.02 7.39 -1.42
C LEU A 57 8.22 7.93 -2.61
N THR A 58 6.89 7.79 -2.54
CA THR A 58 5.96 8.21 -3.59
C THR A 58 5.41 9.62 -3.38
N THR A 59 5.79 10.34 -2.31
CA THR A 59 5.26 11.69 -2.06
C THR A 59 5.59 12.59 -3.25
N PRO A 60 4.59 13.22 -3.90
CA PRO A 60 4.83 14.01 -5.09
C PRO A 60 5.71 15.22 -4.77
N GLY A 61 6.75 15.42 -5.58
CA GLY A 61 7.55 16.62 -5.56
C GLY A 61 6.88 17.75 -6.34
N VAL A 62 7.24 18.99 -6.07
CA VAL A 62 6.68 20.19 -6.74
C VAL A 62 6.76 20.11 -8.29
N ALA A 63 7.75 19.41 -8.83
CA ALA A 63 7.96 19.24 -10.28
C ALA A 63 7.74 17.81 -10.80
N CYS A 64 7.32 16.86 -9.95
CA CYS A 64 7.19 15.46 -10.31
C CYS A 64 5.90 14.88 -9.69
N PRO A 65 4.78 14.90 -10.44
CA PRO A 65 3.58 14.19 -10.00
C PRO A 65 3.90 12.70 -9.87
N ARG A 66 3.53 12.12 -8.73
CA ARG A 66 3.71 10.70 -8.43
C ARG A 66 2.34 10.11 -8.17
N ILE A 67 1.71 9.60 -9.22
CA ILE A 67 0.37 9.01 -9.14
C ILE A 67 0.39 7.78 -8.22
N ALA A 68 1.53 7.07 -8.14
CA ALA A 68 1.72 5.97 -7.21
C ALA A 68 1.49 6.34 -5.73
N TYR A 69 1.53 7.63 -5.38
CA TYR A 69 1.18 8.11 -4.05
C TYR A 69 -0.24 7.71 -3.65
N ASP A 70 -1.20 7.66 -4.58
CA ASP A 70 -2.60 7.35 -4.30
C ASP A 70 -2.81 5.96 -3.69
N LEU A 71 -1.88 5.02 -3.96
CA LEU A 71 -1.86 3.68 -3.38
C LEU A 71 -1.50 3.71 -1.90
N PHE A 72 -0.75 4.72 -1.46
CA PHE A 72 -0.26 4.85 -0.09
C PHE A 72 -0.81 6.10 0.58
N GLU A 73 -1.78 6.78 -0.04
CA GLU A 73 -2.35 8.00 0.48
C GLU A 73 -3.07 7.72 1.80
N GLY A 74 -3.05 8.71 2.68
CA GLY A 74 -3.84 8.71 3.90
C GLY A 74 -3.02 8.67 5.17
N ASP A 75 -3.67 9.06 6.25
CA ASP A 75 -3.14 8.94 7.60
C ASP A 75 -4.28 8.56 8.52
N VAL A 76 -3.96 7.88 9.62
CA VAL A 76 -4.99 7.55 10.61
C VAL A 76 -5.31 8.77 11.46
N THR A 77 -6.55 8.85 11.92
CA THR A 77 -6.91 9.88 12.91
C THR A 77 -6.76 9.30 14.31
N HIS A 78 -5.72 9.72 15.02
CA HIS A 78 -5.51 9.31 16.41
C HIS A 78 -6.64 9.80 17.32
N THR A 79 -7.07 8.93 18.25
CA THR A 79 -8.08 9.22 19.26
C THR A 79 -7.57 8.84 20.64
N SER A 80 -8.31 9.19 21.70
CA SER A 80 -7.97 8.78 23.07
C SER A 80 -8.07 7.26 23.32
N ARG A 81 -8.68 6.50 22.40
CA ARG A 81 -8.93 5.05 22.53
C ARG A 81 -8.30 4.21 21.43
N GLY A 82 -7.47 4.80 20.56
CA GLY A 82 -6.89 4.11 19.40
C GLY A 82 -6.77 5.07 18.22
N TRP A 83 -7.21 4.63 17.05
CA TRP A 83 -7.22 5.46 15.84
C TRP A 83 -8.41 5.10 14.97
N ILE A 84 -8.88 6.07 14.19
CA ILE A 84 -9.83 5.86 13.10
C ILE A 84 -8.98 5.55 11.87
N PRO A 85 -9.17 4.39 11.24
CA PRO A 85 -8.36 3.99 10.09
C PRO A 85 -8.74 4.80 8.85
N TRP A 86 -7.80 4.86 7.91
CA TRP A 86 -8.02 5.41 6.57
C TRP A 86 -8.40 4.28 5.62
N ILE A 87 -9.40 4.49 4.77
CA ILE A 87 -9.85 3.53 3.77
C ILE A 87 -10.09 4.25 2.43
N LYS A 88 -9.62 3.68 1.33
CA LYS A 88 -9.81 4.24 -0.01
C LYS A 88 -10.01 3.13 -1.04
N VAL A 89 -10.88 3.41 -2.02
CA VAL A 89 -11.10 2.57 -3.20
C VAL A 89 -10.35 3.18 -4.38
N LEU A 90 -9.65 2.33 -5.14
CA LEU A 90 -8.99 2.68 -6.38
C LEU A 90 -9.65 1.93 -7.53
N THR A 91 -10.07 2.66 -8.54
CA THR A 91 -10.69 2.10 -9.76
C THR A 91 -9.65 1.33 -10.59
N PRO A 92 -10.08 0.46 -11.52
CA PRO A 92 -9.16 -0.20 -12.45
C PRO A 92 -8.25 0.76 -13.21
N ASP A 93 -8.78 1.91 -13.66
CA ASP A 93 -8.02 2.92 -14.37
C ASP A 93 -6.95 3.55 -13.47
N ALA A 94 -7.33 3.92 -12.23
CA ALA A 94 -6.39 4.45 -11.25
C ALA A 94 -5.28 3.43 -10.93
N VAL A 95 -5.64 2.16 -10.70
CA VAL A 95 -4.66 1.09 -10.47
C VAL A 95 -3.74 0.90 -11.68
N SER A 96 -4.26 1.03 -12.90
CA SER A 96 -3.43 0.95 -14.10
C SER A 96 -2.42 2.09 -14.21
N GLU A 97 -2.77 3.31 -13.82
CA GLU A 97 -1.84 4.45 -13.82
C GLU A 97 -0.81 4.32 -12.70
N ILE A 98 -1.27 3.97 -11.50
CA ILE A 98 -0.43 3.68 -10.34
C ILE A 98 0.59 2.59 -10.66
N SER A 99 0.16 1.48 -11.27
CA SER A 99 1.05 0.37 -11.60
C SER A 99 2.19 0.81 -12.54
N ARG A 100 1.88 1.65 -13.53
CA ARG A 100 2.90 2.20 -14.44
C ARG A 100 3.87 3.11 -13.71
N ASP A 101 3.39 4.06 -12.92
CA ASP A 101 4.25 4.98 -12.17
C ASP A 101 5.10 4.26 -11.12
N LEU A 102 4.51 3.31 -10.38
CA LEU A 102 5.18 2.52 -9.35
C LEU A 102 6.28 1.63 -9.94
N SER A 103 6.13 1.19 -11.20
CA SER A 103 7.17 0.41 -11.91
C SER A 103 8.42 1.21 -12.25
N LEU A 104 8.35 2.55 -12.20
CA LEU A 104 9.50 3.43 -12.41
C LEU A 104 10.39 3.54 -11.17
N LEU A 105 9.94 3.05 -10.01
CA LEU A 105 10.71 3.07 -8.78
C LEU A 105 11.59 1.83 -8.65
N ASP A 106 12.81 2.03 -8.19
CA ASP A 106 13.77 0.95 -8.00
C ASP A 106 14.51 1.01 -6.64
N GLY A 107 15.57 0.21 -6.53
CA GLY A 107 16.37 0.14 -5.31
C GLY A 107 17.18 1.41 -5.04
N ASP A 108 17.53 2.18 -6.06
CA ASP A 108 18.29 3.42 -5.93
C ASP A 108 17.41 4.53 -5.37
N ASP A 109 16.12 4.56 -5.73
CA ASP A 109 15.15 5.47 -5.10
C ASP A 109 15.00 5.21 -3.60
N VAL A 110 14.98 3.93 -3.19
CA VAL A 110 14.94 3.54 -1.77
C VAL A 110 16.21 3.97 -1.06
N ASP A 111 17.38 3.76 -1.67
CA ASP A 111 18.66 4.16 -1.10
C ASP A 111 18.75 5.69 -0.97
N ALA A 112 18.24 6.43 -1.94
CA ALA A 112 18.15 7.89 -1.91
C ALA A 112 17.19 8.41 -0.82
N LEU A 113 16.06 7.74 -0.60
CA LEU A 113 15.14 8.05 0.51
C LEU A 113 15.85 7.91 1.86
N LEU A 114 16.51 6.78 2.09
CA LEU A 114 17.19 6.49 3.35
C LEU A 114 18.38 7.44 3.62
N ALA A 115 19.07 7.88 2.56
CA ALA A 115 20.17 8.83 2.67
C ALA A 115 19.73 10.25 3.08
N ARG A 116 18.48 10.65 2.77
CA ARG A 116 17.96 12.01 3.08
C ARG A 116 17.51 12.20 4.53
N ASP A 117 17.19 11.10 5.21
CA ASP A 117 16.48 11.14 6.48
C ASP A 117 17.38 11.12 7.72
N ASP A 118 18.71 11.19 7.56
CA ASP A 118 19.67 11.03 8.66
C ASP A 118 19.31 9.83 9.56
N PHE A 119 18.85 8.72 8.96
CA PHE A 119 18.66 7.45 9.67
C PHE A 119 20.03 6.86 10.04
N TYR A 120 20.75 7.50 10.97
CA TYR A 120 21.91 6.95 11.65
C TYR A 120 21.44 5.87 12.63
N THR A 121 20.98 4.74 12.12
CA THR A 121 20.67 3.57 12.94
C THR A 121 21.54 2.39 12.49
N THR A 122 21.92 1.56 13.45
CA THR A 122 22.61 0.28 13.27
C THR A 122 21.83 -0.76 12.46
N ARG A 123 20.64 -0.43 11.92
CA ARG A 123 19.73 -1.30 11.17
C ARG A 123 19.50 -0.90 9.70
N LEU A 124 20.26 0.06 9.18
CA LEU A 124 20.11 0.58 7.80
C LEU A 124 19.97 -0.50 6.71
N GLU A 125 20.75 -1.58 6.77
CA GLU A 125 20.69 -2.66 5.77
C GLU A 125 19.44 -3.56 5.92
N GLU A 126 18.98 -3.78 7.16
CA GLU A 126 17.74 -4.51 7.45
C GLU A 126 16.54 -3.68 6.97
N ASP A 127 16.51 -2.39 7.28
CA ASP A 127 15.47 -1.45 6.86
C ASP A 127 15.43 -1.31 5.33
N ARG A 128 16.60 -1.23 4.67
CA ARG A 128 16.73 -1.18 3.21
C ARG A 128 16.15 -2.42 2.55
N SER A 129 16.56 -3.61 3.00
CA SER A 129 16.09 -4.88 2.43
C SER A 129 14.59 -5.05 2.62
N TYR A 130 14.09 -4.67 3.80
CA TYR A 130 12.67 -4.68 4.15
C TYR A 130 11.83 -3.76 3.25
N ILE A 131 12.26 -2.51 3.02
CA ILE A 131 11.55 -1.57 2.13
C ILE A 131 11.57 -2.07 0.68
N LYS A 132 12.72 -2.58 0.19
CA LYS A 132 12.85 -3.11 -1.17
C LYS A 132 11.96 -4.35 -1.39
N GLU A 133 11.75 -5.18 -0.37
CA GLU A 133 10.82 -6.30 -0.45
C GLU A 133 9.36 -5.84 -0.56
N HIS A 134 8.94 -4.91 0.30
CA HIS A 134 7.57 -4.40 0.26
C HIS A 134 7.28 -3.57 -1.00
N LEU A 135 8.25 -2.83 -1.55
CA LEU A 135 8.11 -2.16 -2.85
C LEU A 135 7.86 -3.20 -3.96
N ARG A 136 8.65 -4.28 -4.01
CA ARG A 136 8.46 -5.37 -4.98
C ARG A 136 7.09 -6.04 -4.83
N SER A 137 6.63 -6.26 -3.60
CA SER A 137 5.30 -6.82 -3.36
C SER A 137 4.19 -5.88 -3.85
N ALA A 138 4.32 -4.57 -3.61
CA ALA A 138 3.36 -3.58 -4.12
C ALA A 138 3.34 -3.56 -5.66
N GLN A 139 4.50 -3.50 -6.31
CA GLN A 139 4.64 -3.55 -7.77
C GLN A 139 4.03 -4.83 -8.36
N ALA A 140 4.35 -5.99 -7.77
CA ALA A 140 3.82 -7.26 -8.23
C ALA A 140 2.29 -7.35 -8.04
N PHE A 141 1.75 -6.80 -6.97
CA PHE A 141 0.32 -6.77 -6.73
C PHE A 141 -0.41 -5.86 -7.72
N THR A 142 0.04 -4.61 -7.89
CA THR A 142 -0.60 -3.66 -8.83
C THR A 142 -0.47 -4.12 -10.28
N ALA A 143 0.65 -4.73 -10.67
CA ALA A 143 0.81 -5.30 -12.00
C ALA A 143 -0.20 -6.44 -12.27
N ARG A 144 -0.48 -7.30 -11.28
CA ARG A 144 -1.52 -8.32 -11.39
C ARG A 144 -2.92 -7.70 -11.51
N MET A 145 -3.23 -6.69 -10.70
CA MET A 145 -4.54 -6.01 -10.76
C MET A 145 -4.74 -5.31 -12.10
N GLN A 146 -3.71 -4.60 -12.58
CA GLN A 146 -3.69 -3.98 -13.90
C GLN A 146 -3.94 -5.00 -15.02
N ALA A 147 -3.23 -6.14 -15.00
CA ALA A 147 -3.39 -7.18 -16.01
C ALA A 147 -4.80 -7.81 -16.01
N ARG A 148 -5.47 -7.84 -14.85
CA ARG A 148 -6.85 -8.31 -14.71
C ARG A 148 -7.91 -7.25 -15.06
N GLY A 149 -7.53 -5.97 -15.15
CA GLY A 149 -8.47 -4.86 -15.24
C GLY A 149 -9.27 -4.65 -13.95
N TRP A 150 -8.64 -4.89 -12.80
CA TRP A 150 -9.26 -4.81 -11.48
C TRP A 150 -8.78 -3.57 -10.73
N GLY A 151 -9.67 -3.05 -9.89
CA GLY A 151 -9.34 -2.06 -8.87
C GLY A 151 -8.84 -2.72 -7.58
N LEU A 152 -8.79 -1.93 -6.51
CA LEU A 152 -8.54 -2.43 -5.16
C LEU A 152 -9.21 -1.54 -4.12
N VAL A 153 -9.42 -2.10 -2.93
CA VAL A 153 -9.72 -1.34 -1.71
C VAL A 153 -8.55 -1.49 -0.77
N TYR A 154 -8.13 -0.42 -0.10
CA TYR A 154 -7.08 -0.51 0.91
C TYR A 154 -7.42 0.21 2.19
N LEU A 155 -6.81 -0.25 3.27
CA LEU A 155 -6.95 0.21 4.64
C LEU A 155 -5.57 0.50 5.22
N ILE A 156 -5.42 1.65 5.87
CA ILE A 156 -4.33 1.97 6.80
C ILE A 156 -4.93 2.05 8.20
N GLY A 157 -4.59 1.11 9.08
CA GLY A 157 -5.23 0.95 10.39
C GLY A 157 -4.69 -0.17 11.25
#